data_AF-A0A957R7I0-F1
#
_entry.id   AF-A0A957R7I0-F1
#
_cell.length_a   1.000
_cell.length_b   1.000
_cell.length_c   1.000
_cell.angle_alpha   90.00
_cell.angle_beta   90.00
_cell.angle_gamma   90.00
#
_symmetry.space_group_name_H-M   'P 1'
#
loop_
_entity.id
_entity.type
_entity.pdbx_description
1 polymer ?
#
loop_
_entity_poly.entity_id
_entity_poly.type
_entity_poly.pdbx_seq_one_letter_code
_entity_poly.pdbx_strand_id
1 'polypeptide(L)'
;METWTHNKIDVQGWQTIPERMAELGLTAEDGMSKAWFVDAQGNLTGGAEAVNQAMRYAWWVKPFTYLYYLPIMRPLQDRLYQWIADNRYKMPGSTAACAVPKRSEES
;
A
#
# COMPACT_ATOMS: atom_id res chain seq x y z
N MET A 1 10.22 -1.14 -5.76
CA MET A 1 8.92 -1.85 -5.63
C MET A 1 8.65 -2.74 -6.87
N GLU A 2 9.24 -2.40 -8.02
CA GLU A 2 9.00 -3.03 -9.33
C GLU A 2 9.49 -4.49 -9.51
N THR A 3 10.43 -4.98 -8.69
CA THR A 3 10.99 -6.34 -8.85
C THR A 3 10.14 -7.47 -8.24
N TRP A 4 9.09 -7.15 -7.48
CA TRP A 4 8.36 -8.11 -6.65
C TRP A 4 7.03 -8.62 -7.26
N THR A 5 6.53 -7.94 -8.29
CA THR A 5 5.23 -8.19 -8.94
C THR A 5 5.35 -8.68 -10.38
N HIS A 6 6.55 -9.10 -10.82
CA HIS A 6 6.86 -9.38 -12.24
C HIS A 6 6.54 -8.20 -13.17
N ASN A 7 6.62 -6.96 -12.69
CA ASN A 7 6.23 -5.77 -13.44
C ASN A 7 4.75 -5.80 -13.91
N LYS A 8 3.89 -6.56 -13.22
CA LYS A 8 2.46 -6.72 -13.56
C LYS A 8 1.53 -5.78 -12.79
N ILE A 9 2.04 -5.08 -11.79
CA ILE A 9 1.28 -4.09 -11.02
C ILE A 9 2.03 -2.77 -11.11
N ASP A 10 1.35 -1.78 -11.66
CA ASP A 10 1.78 -0.39 -11.62
C ASP A 10 1.18 0.28 -10.38
N VAL A 11 2.04 0.82 -9.51
CA VAL A 11 1.62 1.45 -8.25
C VAL A 11 1.92 2.94 -8.36
N GLN A 12 0.85 3.74 -8.45
CA GLN A 12 0.95 5.18 -8.55
C GLN A 12 0.25 5.86 -7.38
N GLY A 13 0.81 6.99 -6.93
CA GLY A 13 0.13 7.84 -5.96
C GLY A 13 -1.05 8.54 -6.61
N TRP A 14 -2.18 8.64 -5.92
CA TRP A 14 -3.38 9.28 -6.47
C TRP A 14 -3.11 10.73 -6.91
N GLN A 15 -2.13 11.41 -6.28
CA GLN A 15 -1.72 12.78 -6.63
C GLN A 15 -1.04 12.89 -7.99
N THR A 16 -0.46 11.81 -8.52
CA THR A 16 0.28 11.84 -9.80
C THR A 16 -0.60 11.51 -11.00
N ILE A 17 -1.82 11.02 -10.78
CA ILE A 17 -2.74 10.54 -11.83
C ILE A 17 -4.18 11.06 -11.68
N PRO A 18 -4.39 12.39 -11.54
CA PRO A 18 -5.73 12.94 -11.33
C PRO A 18 -6.68 12.66 -12.51
N GLU A 19 -6.19 12.69 -13.74
CA GLU A 19 -7.00 12.42 -14.94
C GLU A 19 -7.50 10.97 -14.95
N ARG A 20 -6.62 10.02 -14.64
CA ARG A 20 -6.97 8.60 -14.57
C ARG A 20 -7.97 8.30 -13.46
N MET A 21 -7.90 9.01 -12.34
CA MET A 21 -8.91 8.89 -11.29
C MET A 21 -10.28 9.35 -11.77
N ALA A 22 -10.34 10.48 -12.47
CA ALA A 22 -11.59 10.98 -13.04
C ALA A 22 -12.20 10.02 -14.07
N GLU A 23 -11.37 9.39 -14.93
CA GLU A 23 -11.82 8.34 -15.86
C GLU A 23 -12.44 7.13 -15.14
N LEU A 24 -11.93 6.81 -13.95
CA LEU A 24 -12.41 5.72 -13.10
C LEU A 24 -13.59 6.14 -12.19
N GLY A 25 -14.05 7.39 -12.29
CA GLY A 25 -15.13 7.94 -11.46
C GLY A 25 -14.72 8.20 -10.01
N LEU A 26 -13.42 8.29 -9.72
CA LEU A 26 -12.87 8.53 -8.39
C LEU A 26 -12.53 9.99 -8.17
N THR A 27 -12.79 10.48 -6.95
CA THR A 27 -12.44 11.83 -6.51
C THR A 27 -11.14 11.86 -5.72
N ALA A 28 -10.60 13.06 -5.49
CA ALA A 28 -9.44 13.24 -4.62
C ALA A 28 -9.71 12.76 -3.18
N GLU A 29 -10.94 12.94 -2.69
CA GLU A 29 -11.38 12.44 -1.37
C GLU A 29 -11.36 10.91 -1.33
N ASP A 30 -11.76 10.24 -2.42
CA ASP A 30 -11.68 8.78 -2.51
C ASP A 30 -10.24 8.26 -2.45
N GLY A 31 -9.31 8.95 -3.14
CA GLY A 31 -7.88 8.63 -3.12
C GLY A 31 -7.24 8.83 -1.74
N MET A 32 -7.73 9.80 -0.97
CA MET A 32 -7.34 9.99 0.43
C MET A 32 -7.98 8.98 1.38
N SER A 33 -9.16 8.46 1.06
CA SER A 33 -9.92 7.59 1.95
C SER A 33 -9.36 6.18 2.04
N LYS A 34 -8.96 5.58 0.91
CA LYS A 34 -8.56 4.17 0.81
C LYS A 34 -7.75 3.91 -0.46
N ALA A 35 -7.05 2.77 -0.46
CA ALA A 35 -6.39 2.27 -1.67
C ALA A 35 -7.41 1.69 -2.66
N TRP A 36 -7.11 1.84 -3.95
CA TRP A 36 -7.92 1.33 -5.05
C TRP A 36 -7.10 0.42 -5.96
N PHE A 37 -7.74 -0.60 -6.52
CA PHE A 37 -7.12 -1.51 -7.46
C PHE A 37 -8.03 -1.68 -8.67
N VAL A 38 -7.45 -1.52 -9.85
CA VAL A 38 -8.11 -1.77 -11.14
C VAL A 38 -7.51 -3.05 -11.70
N ASP A 39 -8.34 -4.05 -11.95
CA ASP A 39 -7.87 -5.28 -12.58
C ASP A 39 -7.70 -5.13 -14.11
N ALA A 40 -7.16 -6.16 -14.75
CA ALA A 40 -6.94 -6.17 -16.20
C ALA A 40 -8.25 -6.16 -17.02
N GLN A 41 -9.40 -6.43 -16.38
CA GLN A 41 -10.73 -6.35 -16.98
C GLN A 41 -11.37 -4.98 -16.77
N GLY A 42 -10.72 -4.08 -16.01
CA GLY A 42 -11.22 -2.75 -15.70
C GLY A 42 -12.12 -2.69 -14.46
N ASN A 43 -12.24 -3.78 -13.68
CA ASN A 43 -13.03 -3.74 -12.45
C ASN A 43 -12.28 -2.97 -11.37
N LEU A 44 -12.97 -1.99 -10.79
CA LEU A 44 -12.47 -1.17 -9.71
C LEU A 44 -12.89 -1.78 -8.36
N THR A 45 -11.91 -2.06 -7.51
CA THR A 45 -12.12 -2.52 -6.13
C THR A 45 -11.42 -1.58 -5.15
N GLY A 46 -12.00 -1.42 -3.96
CA GLY A 46 -11.53 -0.46 -2.96
C GLY A 46 -11.18 -1.11 -1.62
N GLY A 47 -10.28 -0.48 -0.87
CA GLY A 47 -9.93 -0.85 0.50
C GLY A 47 -9.30 -2.23 0.62
N ALA A 48 -9.79 -3.04 1.56
CA ALA A 48 -9.24 -4.37 1.84
C ALA A 48 -9.31 -5.31 0.62
N GLU A 49 -10.35 -5.17 -0.20
CA GLU A 49 -10.50 -5.96 -1.43
C GLU A 49 -9.44 -5.60 -2.48
N ALA A 50 -9.14 -4.31 -2.62
CA ALA A 50 -8.07 -3.82 -3.50
C ALA A 50 -6.71 -4.40 -3.12
N VAL A 51 -6.40 -4.43 -1.81
CA VAL A 51 -5.16 -5.01 -1.29
C VAL A 51 -5.12 -6.52 -1.54
N ASN A 52 -6.23 -7.23 -1.28
CA ASN A 52 -6.32 -8.67 -1.53
C ASN A 52 -6.14 -9.00 -3.02
N GLN A 53 -6.72 -8.20 -3.92
CA GLN A 53 -6.51 -8.32 -5.36
C GLN A 53 -5.04 -8.12 -5.72
N ALA A 54 -4.40 -7.05 -5.25
CA ALA A 54 -2.98 -6.80 -5.48
C ALA A 54 -2.09 -7.93 -4.97
N MET A 55 -2.40 -8.50 -3.80
CA MET A 55 -1.67 -9.63 -3.20
C MET A 55 -1.70 -10.89 -4.07
N ARG A 56 -2.75 -11.11 -4.86
CA ARG A 56 -2.84 -12.27 -5.78
C ARG A 56 -1.74 -12.24 -6.86
N TYR A 57 -1.26 -11.05 -7.22
CA TYR A 57 -0.19 -10.87 -8.20
C TYR A 57 1.23 -10.93 -7.58
N ALA A 58 1.33 -10.91 -6.25
CA ALA A 58 2.59 -11.09 -5.52
C ALA A 58 2.86 -12.58 -5.27
N TRP A 59 3.40 -13.26 -6.28
CA TRP A 59 3.61 -14.72 -6.30
C TRP A 59 4.44 -15.30 -5.12
N TRP A 60 5.31 -14.50 -4.50
CA TRP A 60 6.12 -14.89 -3.34
C TRP A 60 5.41 -14.73 -1.99
N VAL A 61 4.20 -14.16 -1.95
CA VAL A 61 3.38 -14.08 -0.73
C VAL A 61 2.72 -15.44 -0.43
N LYS A 62 2.51 -16.29 -1.43
CA LYS A 62 1.98 -17.65 -1.26
C LYS A 62 2.75 -18.49 -0.23
N PRO A 63 4.09 -18.65 -0.30
CA PRO A 63 4.81 -19.39 0.75
C PRO A 63 4.72 -18.71 2.13
N PHE A 64 4.63 -17.37 2.19
CA PHE A 64 4.42 -16.65 3.46
C PHE A 64 3.04 -16.89 4.07
N THR A 65 1.99 -17.07 3.27
CA THR A 65 0.68 -17.46 3.80
C THR A 65 0.71 -18.83 4.47
N TYR A 66 1.50 -19.80 3.98
CA TYR A 66 1.71 -21.08 4.67
C TYR A 66 2.49 -20.90 5.99
N LEU A 67 3.49 -20.01 5.99
CA LEU A 67 4.22 -19.65 7.20
C LEU A 67 3.29 -19.03 8.27
N TYR A 68 2.29 -18.24 7.87
CA TYR A 68 1.33 -17.62 8.79
C TYR A 68 0.51 -18.63 9.62
N TYR A 69 0.27 -19.84 9.10
CA TYR A 69 -0.45 -20.89 9.82
C TYR A 69 0.40 -21.63 10.88
N LEU A 70 1.70 -21.34 10.97
CA LEU A 70 2.54 -21.92 12.03
C LEU A 70 2.27 -21.22 13.37
N PRO A 71 1.97 -21.97 14.45
CA PRO A 71 1.57 -21.40 15.75
C PRO A 71 2.66 -20.53 16.41
N ILE A 72 3.92 -20.66 15.99
CA ILE A 72 5.06 -19.89 16.51
C ILE A 72 5.21 -18.50 15.86
N MET A 73 4.51 -18.25 14.75
CA MET A 73 4.73 -17.05 13.92
C MET A 73 3.99 -15.82 14.42
N ARG A 74 2.93 -15.98 15.23
CA ARG A 74 2.22 -14.87 15.87
C ARG A 74 3.13 -14.02 16.78
N PRO A 75 3.80 -14.58 17.81
CA PRO A 75 4.68 -13.78 18.67
C PRO A 75 5.92 -13.25 17.92
N LEU A 76 6.39 -13.96 16.88
CA LEU A 76 7.51 -13.50 16.06
C LEU A 76 7.12 -12.28 15.21
N GLN A 77 5.93 -12.30 14.60
CA GLN A 77 5.37 -11.19 13.85
C GLN A 77 5.13 -9.97 14.73
N ASP A 78 4.56 -10.16 15.93
CA ASP A 78 4.35 -9.05 16.88
C ASP A 78 5.68 -8.40 17.29
N ARG A 79 6.69 -9.21 17.57
CA ARG A 79 8.03 -8.71 17.95
C ARG A 79 8.73 -8.00 16.80
N LEU A 80 8.62 -8.55 15.57
CA LEU A 80 9.15 -7.94 14.36
C LEU A 80 8.43 -6.62 14.04
N TYR A 81 7.10 -6.60 14.15
CA TYR A 81 6.28 -5.40 13.95
C TYR A 81 6.63 -4.31 14.96
N GLN A 82 6.76 -4.65 16.25
CA GLN A 82 7.18 -3.71 17.28
C GLN A 82 8.57 -3.14 16.98
N TRP A 83 9.52 -3.99 16.57
CA TRP A 83 10.84 -3.54 16.16
C TRP A 83 10.81 -2.60 14.95
N ILE A 84 9.98 -2.88 13.94
CA ILE A 84 9.76 -1.99 12.79
C ILE A 84 9.13 -0.66 13.25
N ALA A 85 8.12 -0.71 14.12
CA ALA A 85 7.44 0.47 14.65
C ALA A 85 8.40 1.36 15.46
N ASP A 86 9.28 0.77 16.26
CA ASP A 86 10.29 1.48 17.04
C ASP A 86 11.38 2.06 16.13
N ASN A 87 11.71 1.36 15.03
CA ASN A 87 12.69 1.81 14.03
C ASN A 87 12.09 2.61 12.86
N ARG A 88 10.78 2.93 12.90
CA ARG A 88 10.06 3.57 11.77
C ARG A 88 10.65 4.91 11.37
N TYR A 89 11.23 5.63 12.32
CA TYR A 89 11.90 6.91 12.12
C TYR A 89 13.19 6.81 11.31
N LYS A 90 13.70 5.59 11.07
CA LYS A 90 14.94 5.31 10.35
C LYS A 90 14.71 4.62 9.00
N MET A 91 13.44 4.36 8.62
CA MET A 91 13.15 3.66 7.37
C MET A 91 13.27 4.61 6.15
N PRO A 92 13.97 4.20 5.07
CA PRO A 92 14.04 4.93 3.81
C PRO A 92 12.68 4.81 3.09
N GLY A 93 11.76 5.66 3.53
CA GLY A 93 10.34 5.67 3.16
C GLY A 93 9.61 6.88 3.75
N SER A 94 10.24 7.60 4.70
CA SER A 94 9.95 9.01 4.99
C SER A 94 10.38 9.93 3.83
N THR A 95 10.03 9.54 2.60
CA THR A 95 10.20 10.35 1.40
C THR A 95 9.16 11.47 1.43
N ALA A 96 9.51 12.64 0.90
CA ALA A 96 8.73 13.89 0.98
C ALA A 96 7.26 13.80 0.54
N ALA A 97 6.86 12.73 -0.16
CA ALA A 97 5.47 12.44 -0.53
C ALA A 97 4.52 12.24 0.68
N CYS A 98 5.04 11.88 1.86
CA CYS A 98 4.25 11.76 3.10
C CYS A 98 4.51 12.89 4.12
N ALA A 99 5.29 13.91 3.76
CA ALA A 99 5.53 15.06 4.64
C ALA A 99 4.29 15.95 4.66
N VAL A 100 3.56 15.95 5.78
CA VAL A 100 2.49 16.93 6.03
C VAL A 100 3.14 18.32 6.14
N PRO A 101 2.75 19.32 5.32
CA PRO A 101 3.33 20.64 5.41
C PRO A 101 3.11 21.20 6.82
N LYS A 102 4.20 21.64 7.46
CA LYS A 102 4.14 22.28 8.77
C LYS A 102 3.32 23.55 8.59
N ARG A 103 2.15 23.65 9.25
CA ARG A 103 1.35 24.88 9.27
C ARG A 103 2.26 25.98 9.82
N SER A 104 2.64 26.93 8.98
CA SER A 104 3.33 28.14 9.41
C SER A 104 2.39 28.86 10.38
N GLU A 105 2.76 28.84 11.65
CA GLU A 105 2.22 29.73 12.66
C GLU A 105 2.58 31.15 12.21
N GLU A 106 1.60 31.77 11.55
CA GLU A 106 1.51 33.19 11.29
C GLU A 106 1.52 33.88 12.66
N SER A 107 2.57 34.65 12.93
CA SER A 107 2.62 35.61 14.03
C SER A 107 3.49 36.79 13.65
#